data_AF-A0A845YSK5-F1
#
_entry.id   AF-A0A845YSK5-F1
#
_cell.length_a   1.000
_cell.length_b   1.000
_cell.length_c   1.000
_cell.angle_alpha   90.00
_cell.angle_beta   90.00
_cell.angle_gamma   90.00
#
_symmetry.space_group_name_H-M   'P 1'
#
loop_
_entity.id
_entity.type
_entity.pdbx_description
1 polymer ?
#
loop_
_entity_poly.entity_id
_entity_poly.type
_entity_poly.pdbx_seq_one_letter_code
_entity_poly.pdbx_strand_id
1 'polypeptide(L)' 'MILCRLSILTVKAENAGQKTIGVNPKNTSQDCSNCGEKVPKELNIRTHFCLHCGMVIDCDLFA' A
#
# COMPACT_ATOMS: atom_id res chain seq x y z
N MET A 1 11.79 18.99 -7.93
CA MET A 1 10.31 19.16 -7.83
C MET A 1 9.61 17.88 -7.35
N ILE A 2 10.10 17.21 -6.30
CA ILE A 2 9.53 15.93 -5.80
C ILE A 2 8.77 16.12 -4.46
N LEU A 3 8.97 17.24 -3.76
CA LEU A 3 8.36 17.49 -2.44
C LEU A 3 6.89 17.96 -2.47
N CYS A 4 6.37 18.41 -3.62
CA CYS A 4 5.05 19.07 -3.69
C CYS A 4 3.85 18.11 -3.55
N ARG A 5 4.03 16.81 -3.84
CA ARG A 5 2.91 15.86 -3.93
C ARG A 5 2.51 15.26 -2.56
N LEU A 6 3.42 15.23 -1.59
CA LEU A 6 3.13 14.79 -0.22
C LEU A 6 2.66 15.97 0.66
N SER A 7 3.16 17.17 0.42
CA SER A 7 2.80 18.36 1.20
C SER A 7 1.31 18.73 1.06
N ILE A 8 0.71 18.52 -0.12
CA ILE A 8 -0.73 18.77 -0.32
C ILE A 8 -1.62 17.90 0.56
N LEU A 9 -1.20 16.67 0.87
CA LEU A 9 -1.96 15.76 1.74
C LEU A 9 -1.91 16.25 3.19
N THR A 10 -0.75 16.71 3.66
CA THR A 10 -0.60 17.28 5.01
C THR A 10 -1.47 18.53 5.15
N VAL A 11 -1.41 19.47 4.20
CA VAL A 11 -2.22 20.70 4.25
C VAL A 11 -3.72 20.39 4.24
N LYS A 12 -4.17 19.44 3.41
CA LYS A 12 -5.59 19.04 3.39
C LYS A 12 -6.04 18.36 4.69
N ALA A 13 -5.17 17.52 5.28
CA ALA A 13 -5.46 16.88 6.55
C ALA A 13 -5.55 17.92 7.67
N GLU A 14 -4.60 18.85 7.76
CA GLU A 14 -4.59 19.94 8.75
C GLU A 14 -5.85 20.82 8.65
N ASN A 15 -6.25 21.20 7.44
CA ASN A 15 -7.49 21.95 7.20
C ASN A 15 -8.76 21.18 7.66
N ALA A 16 -8.71 19.85 7.69
CA ALA A 16 -9.79 19.00 8.19
C ALA A 16 -9.63 18.64 9.68
N GLY A 17 -8.63 19.18 10.38
CA GLY A 17 -8.32 18.83 11.78
C GLY A 17 -7.69 17.45 11.95
N GLN A 18 -7.15 16.85 10.89
CA GLN A 18 -6.51 15.52 10.87
C GLN A 18 -4.99 15.63 10.73
N LYS A 19 -4.31 14.50 10.94
CA LYS A 19 -2.84 14.37 10.80
C LYS A 19 -2.49 13.32 9.78
N THR A 20 -1.47 13.58 8.96
CA THR A 20 -0.88 12.58 8.07
C THR A 20 0.27 11.86 8.77
N ILE A 21 0.42 10.56 8.52
CA ILE A 21 1.58 9.77 8.95
C ILE A 21 2.21 9.19 7.70
N GLY A 22 3.48 9.51 7.47
CA GLY A 22 4.26 8.91 6.40
C GLY A 22 4.69 7.50 6.77
N VAL A 23 4.35 6.53 5.94
CA VAL A 23 4.84 5.14 6.06
C VAL A 23 5.70 4.80 4.85
N ASN A 24 6.61 3.84 5.00
CA ASN A 24 7.44 3.36 3.89
C ASN A 24 6.58 2.46 2.97
N PRO A 25 6.33 2.84 1.70
CA PRO A 25 5.45 2.09 0.82
C PRO A 25 6.13 0.88 0.15
N LYS A 26 7.39 0.59 0.48
CA LYS A 26 8.13 -0.48 -0.19
C LYS A 26 7.50 -1.84 0.11
N ASN A 27 7.32 -2.63 -0.95
CA ASN A 27 6.89 -4.04 -0.96
C ASN A 27 5.49 -4.35 -0.39
N THR A 28 4.68 -3.37 0.01
CA THR A 28 3.34 -3.64 0.59
C THR A 28 2.42 -4.40 -0.36
N SER A 29 2.58 -4.25 -1.68
CA SER A 29 1.81 -5.02 -2.67
C SER A 29 2.37 -6.43 -2.93
N GLN A 30 3.56 -6.74 -2.45
CA GLN A 30 4.29 -7.99 -2.69
C GLN A 30 4.29 -8.87 -1.45
N ASP A 31 4.46 -8.28 -0.27
CA ASP A 31 4.50 -8.99 1.01
C ASP A 31 3.08 -9.28 1.48
N CYS A 32 2.72 -10.55 1.65
CA CYS A 32 1.38 -10.99 2.08
C CYS A 32 0.99 -10.35 3.42
N SER A 33 -0.05 -9.52 3.47
CA SER A 33 -0.49 -8.88 4.73
C SER A 33 -1.02 -9.88 5.77
N ASN A 34 -1.36 -11.09 5.36
CA ASN A 34 -1.81 -12.16 6.26
C ASN A 34 -0.66 -12.97 6.88
N CYS A 35 0.36 -13.31 6.09
CA CYS A 35 1.41 -14.25 6.53
C CYS A 35 2.85 -13.71 6.40
N GLY A 36 3.04 -12.50 5.88
CA GLY A 36 4.34 -11.85 5.70
C GLY A 36 5.18 -12.39 4.55
N GLU A 37 4.70 -13.41 3.84
CA GLU A 37 5.47 -14.05 2.77
C GLU A 37 5.52 -13.19 1.51
N LYS A 38 6.66 -13.16 0.83
CA LYS A 38 6.83 -12.37 -0.38
C LYS A 38 6.24 -13.10 -1.57
N VAL A 39 5.24 -12.51 -2.20
CA VAL A 39 4.54 -13.01 -3.39
C VAL A 39 4.94 -12.15 -4.61
N PRO A 40 6.07 -12.46 -5.28
CA PRO A 40 6.55 -11.70 -6.43
C PRO A 40 5.54 -11.77 -7.59
N LYS A 41 5.11 -10.61 -8.08
CA LYS A 41 4.19 -10.48 -9.21
C LYS A 41 4.41 -9.19 -9.98
N GLU A 42 4.07 -9.21 -11.27
CA GLU A 42 4.11 -8.03 -12.14
C GLU A 42 3.10 -6.96 -11.67
N LEU A 43 3.39 -5.69 -11.98
CA LEU A 43 2.55 -4.55 -11.59
C LEU A 43 1.16 -4.56 -12.26
N ASN A 44 0.99 -5.32 -13.34
CA ASN A 44 -0.30 -5.47 -14.03
C ASN A 44 -1.22 -6.51 -13.35
N ILE A 45 -0.70 -7.30 -12.40
CA ILE A 45 -1.47 -8.33 -11.71
C ILE A 45 -2.27 -7.66 -10.59
N ARG A 46 -3.59 -7.60 -10.80
CA ARG A 46 -4.56 -6.93 -9.92
C ARG A 46 -5.10 -7.82 -8.81
N THR A 47 -4.81 -9.11 -8.82
CA THR A 47 -5.24 -10.06 -7.79
C THR A 47 -4.04 -10.57 -7.00
N HIS A 48 -4.04 -10.37 -5.69
CA HIS A 48 -3.10 -11.00 -4.79
C HIS A 48 -3.57 -12.44 -4.53
N PHE A 49 -2.73 -13.41 -4.89
CA PHE A 49 -2.95 -14.83 -4.60
C PHE A 49 -1.75 -15.39 -3.83
N CYS A 50 -1.93 -15.68 -2.54
CA CYS A 50 -0.87 -16.22 -1.71
C CYS A 50 -0.95 -17.74 -1.63
N LEU A 51 0.04 -18.44 -2.19
CA LEU A 51 0.13 -19.90 -2.13
C LEU A 51 0.46 -20.44 -0.73
N HIS A 52 0.94 -19.59 0.18
CA HIS A 52 1.36 -20.00 1.52
C HIS A 52 0.21 -20.02 2.52
N CYS A 53 -0.71 -19.06 2.43
CA CYS A 53 -1.85 -18.95 3.34
C CYS A 53 -3.22 -19.03 2.65
N GLY A 54 -3.27 -19.10 1.33
CA GLY A 54 -4.51 -19.20 0.55
C GLY A 54 -5.27 -17.88 0.38
N MET A 55 -4.70 -16.75 0.80
CA MET A 55 -5.35 -15.44 0.66
C MET A 55 -5.55 -15.06 -0.80
N VAL A 56 -6.78 -14.67 -1.14
CA VAL A 56 -7.16 -14.16 -2.47
C VAL A 56 -7.92 -12.84 -2.31
N ILE A 57 -7.35 -11.74 -2.78
CA ILE A 57 -7.94 -10.40 -2.67
C ILE A 57 -7.46 -9.49 -3.81
N ASP A 58 -8.25 -8.49 -4.17
CA ASP A 58 -7.82 -7.44 -5.11
C ASP A 58 -6.67 -6.61 -4.53
N CYS A 59 -5.68 -6.28 -5.36
CA CYS A 59 -4.47 -5.56 -4.99
C CYS A 59 -4.74 -4.13 -4.49
N ASP A 60 -5.85 -3.48 -4.86
CA ASP A 60 -6.19 -2.14 -4.34
C ASP A 60 -6.74 -2.21 -2.91
N LEU A 61 -7.34 -3.35 -2.54
CA LEU A 61 -7.77 -3.64 -1.16
C LEU A 61 -6.65 -4.28 -0.33
N PHE A 62 -5.55 -4.66 -0.99
CA PHE A 62 -4.40 -5.30 -0.37
C PHE A 62 -3.38 -4.24 0.06
N ALA A 63 -3.19 -4.10 1.38
CA ALA A 63 -2.28 -3.15 2.00
C ALA A 63 -1.44 -3.80 3.10
#